data_AF-A0A966BHW8-F1
#
_entry.id   AF-A0A966BHW8-F1
#
_cell.length_a   1.000
_cell.length_b   1.000
_cell.length_c   1.000
_cell.angle_alpha   90.00
_cell.angle_beta   90.00
_cell.angle_gamma   90.00
#
_symmetry.space_group_name_H-M   'P 1'
#
loop_
_entity.id
_entity.type
_entity.pdbx_description
1 polymer ?
#
loop_
_entity_poly.entity_id
_entity_poly.type
_entity_poly.pdbx_seq_one_letter_code
_entity_poly.pdbx_strand_id
1 'polypeptide(L)'
;MGIRLEKNWEILNSTSIEALPGQLGVYQIADKDGQIISVGYAGAKEPFGIRSALEREILLHGNVATQFRYEFTSNYRSRWDELLMLHIYDYGELPEHQRNESSRVGRLHPI
;
A
#
# COMPACT_ATOMS: atom_id res chain seq x y z
N MET A 1 -16.43 7.52 -7.43
CA MET A 1 -15.03 7.07 -7.38
C MET A 1 -14.60 7.13 -5.93
N GLY A 2 -14.37 5.98 -5.30
CA GLY A 2 -13.94 5.92 -3.90
C GLY A 2 -12.43 6.07 -3.78
N ILE A 3 -11.97 6.82 -2.78
CA ILE A 3 -10.54 6.92 -2.46
C ILE A 3 -10.01 5.58 -1.91
N ARG A 4 -10.88 4.79 -1.27
CA ARG A 4 -10.54 3.49 -0.67
C ARG A 4 -10.19 2.45 -1.74
N LEU A 5 -9.24 1.57 -1.44
CA LEU A 5 -9.03 0.35 -2.23
C LEU A 5 -10.21 -0.61 -1.96
N GLU A 6 -10.90 -1.00 -3.02
CA GLU A 6 -12.10 -1.85 -2.93
C GLU A 6 -11.80 -3.35 -3.10
N LYS A 7 -10.58 -3.71 -3.55
CA LYS A 7 -10.19 -5.12 -3.66
C LYS A 7 -10.13 -5.81 -2.30
N ASN A 8 -10.50 -7.09 -2.31
CA ASN A 8 -10.38 -7.98 -1.16
C ASN A 8 -8.92 -8.11 -0.72
N TRP A 9 -8.72 -8.35 0.57
CA TRP A 9 -7.42 -8.71 1.12
C TRP A 9 -7.02 -10.11 0.67
N GLU A 10 -5.74 -10.26 0.32
CA GLU A 10 -5.08 -11.49 -0.06
C GLU A 10 -3.95 -11.80 0.93
N ILE A 11 -3.61 -13.07 1.09
CA ILE A 11 -2.53 -13.49 1.99
C ILE A 11 -1.19 -13.01 1.42
N LEU A 12 -0.40 -12.30 2.21
CA LEU A 12 0.94 -11.87 1.81
C LEU A 12 1.94 -13.02 1.99
N ASN A 13 2.20 -13.75 0.90
CA ASN A 13 3.23 -14.78 0.82
C ASN A 13 3.78 -14.87 -0.62
N SER A 14 4.87 -15.61 -0.80
CA SER A 14 5.52 -15.78 -2.10
C SER A 14 4.59 -16.34 -3.18
N THR A 15 3.76 -17.33 -2.86
CA THR A 15 2.83 -17.94 -3.82
C THR A 15 1.80 -16.94 -4.35
N SER A 16 1.21 -16.13 -3.47
CA SER A 16 0.26 -15.08 -3.85
C SER A 16 0.94 -13.98 -4.66
N ILE A 17 2.18 -13.61 -4.32
CA ILE A 17 2.95 -12.61 -5.06
C ILE A 17 3.32 -13.11 -6.47
N GLU A 18 3.79 -14.35 -6.60
CA GLU A 18 4.19 -14.95 -7.88
C GLU A 18 3.04 -15.01 -8.89
N ALA A 19 1.80 -15.16 -8.41
CA ALA A 19 0.59 -15.17 -9.22
C ALA A 19 0.20 -13.79 -9.79
N LEU A 20 0.74 -12.69 -9.26
CA LEU A 20 0.43 -11.35 -9.73
C LEU A 20 1.16 -11.04 -11.05
N PRO A 21 0.52 -10.27 -11.97
CA PRO A 21 1.25 -9.70 -13.08
C PRO A 21 2.24 -8.64 -12.57
N GLY A 22 3.41 -8.55 -13.22
CA GLY A 22 4.40 -7.52 -12.92
C GLY A 22 3.99 -6.15 -13.48
N GLN A 23 3.05 -5.48 -12.81
CA GLN A 23 2.50 -4.19 -13.23
C GLN A 23 2.68 -3.10 -12.18
N LEU A 24 2.60 -1.85 -12.62
CA LEU A 24 2.62 -0.67 -11.75
C LEU A 24 1.31 -0.55 -10.97
N GLY A 25 1.38 0.07 -9.79
CA GLY A 25 0.19 0.26 -8.99
C GLY A 25 0.46 0.74 -7.58
N VAL A 26 -0.57 0.66 -6.76
CA VAL A 26 -0.53 0.97 -5.33
C VAL A 26 -0.99 -0.24 -4.53
N TYR A 27 -0.57 -0.31 -3.26
CA TYR A 27 -0.96 -1.38 -2.37
C TYR A 27 -1.09 -0.90 -0.93
N GLN A 28 -1.77 -1.71 -0.14
CA GLN A 28 -1.77 -1.62 1.31
C GLN A 28 -1.35 -2.97 1.87
N ILE A 29 -0.59 -2.94 2.96
CA ILE A 29 -0.20 -4.11 3.75
C ILE A 29 -0.89 -4.01 5.10
N ALA A 30 -1.39 -5.14 5.56
CA ALA A 30 -2.00 -5.26 6.88
C ALA A 30 -1.43 -6.44 7.68
N ASP A 31 -1.55 -6.31 9.00
CA ASP A 31 -1.28 -7.39 9.94
C ASP A 31 -2.45 -8.39 10.01
N LYS A 32 -2.32 -9.36 10.92
CA LYS A 32 -3.32 -10.42 11.11
C LYS A 32 -4.67 -9.90 11.62
N ASP A 33 -4.66 -8.75 12.30
CA ASP A 33 -5.83 -8.13 12.91
C ASP A 33 -6.49 -7.13 11.93
N GLY A 34 -5.93 -6.96 10.73
CA GLY A 34 -6.41 -6.08 9.68
C GLY A 34 -5.94 -4.62 9.82
N GLN A 35 -5.01 -4.34 10.74
CA GLN A 35 -4.42 -3.03 10.87
C GLN A 35 -3.51 -2.76 9.69
N ILE A 36 -3.69 -1.62 9.00
CA ILE A 36 -2.85 -1.23 7.89
C ILE A 36 -1.50 -0.76 8.44
N ILE A 37 -0.45 -1.53 8.15
CA ILE A 37 0.91 -1.26 8.63
C ILE A 37 1.80 -0.64 7.56
N SER A 38 1.37 -0.60 6.29
CA SER A 38 2.10 0.06 5.20
C SER A 38 1.16 0.43 4.05
N VAL A 39 1.40 1.58 3.42
CA VAL A 39 0.70 2.05 2.22
C VAL A 39 1.74 2.43 1.19
N GLY A 40 1.84 1.69 0.09
CA GLY A 40 2.96 1.83 -0.84
C GLY A 40 2.53 1.86 -2.31
N TYR A 41 3.54 1.96 -3.17
CA TYR A 41 3.36 1.90 -4.61
C TYR A 41 4.50 1.12 -5.28
N ALA A 42 4.21 0.65 -6.49
CA ALA A 42 5.17 0.10 -7.43
C ALA A 42 5.21 0.99 -8.67
N GLY A 43 6.34 1.66 -8.87
CA GLY A 43 6.59 2.61 -9.95
C GLY A 43 7.66 2.10 -10.92
N ALA A 44 8.27 3.03 -11.65
CA ALA A 44 9.24 2.71 -12.70
C ALA A 44 10.58 2.14 -12.17
N LYS A 45 10.79 2.13 -10.85
CA LYS A 45 12.02 1.61 -10.22
C LYS A 45 11.89 0.15 -9.79
N GLU A 46 10.70 -0.44 -9.97
CA GLU A 46 10.36 -1.80 -9.58
C GLU A 46 10.46 -2.72 -10.80
N PRO A 47 11.53 -3.54 -10.93
CA PRO A 47 11.77 -4.33 -12.15
C PRO A 47 10.66 -5.33 -12.46
N PHE A 48 9.96 -5.84 -11.44
CA PHE A 48 8.79 -6.71 -11.60
C PHE A 48 7.49 -6.07 -11.10
N GLY A 49 7.42 -4.73 -11.09
CA GLY A 49 6.25 -3.97 -10.66
C GLY A 49 5.85 -4.32 -9.22
N ILE A 50 4.55 -4.54 -9.01
CA ILE A 50 3.98 -4.77 -7.68
C ILE A 50 4.61 -5.95 -6.95
N ARG A 51 5.07 -6.98 -7.68
CA ARG A 51 5.70 -8.16 -7.07
C ARG A 51 6.93 -7.79 -6.25
N SER A 52 7.87 -7.09 -6.89
CA SER A 52 9.09 -6.62 -6.22
C SER A 52 8.78 -5.66 -5.07
N ALA A 53 7.70 -4.89 -5.15
CA ALA A 53 7.31 -4.01 -4.07
C ALA A 53 6.79 -4.79 -2.85
N LEU A 54 5.92 -5.77 -3.06
CA LEU A 54 5.39 -6.62 -1.99
C LEU A 54 6.47 -7.52 -1.36
N GLU A 55 7.43 -8.01 -2.15
CA GLU A 55 8.60 -8.73 -1.62
C GLU A 55 9.42 -7.87 -0.66
N ARG A 56 9.59 -6.57 -0.97
CA ARG A 56 10.28 -5.65 -0.05
C ARG A 56 9.50 -5.41 1.23
N GLU A 57 8.18 -5.38 1.17
CA GLU A 57 7.33 -5.26 2.37
C GLU A 57 7.47 -6.49 3.28
N ILE A 58 7.57 -7.70 2.70
CA ILE A 58 7.90 -8.91 3.46
C ILE A 58 9.26 -8.77 4.15
N LEU A 59 10.28 -8.25 3.45
CA LEU A 59 11.61 -8.04 4.03
C LEU A 59 11.60 -6.96 5.13
N LEU A 60 10.79 -5.92 4.96
CA LEU A 60 10.71 -4.78 5.88
C LEU A 60 9.98 -5.12 7.18
N HIS A 61 8.84 -5.82 7.08
CA HIS A 61 7.93 -6.07 8.21
C HIS A 61 7.99 -7.51 8.73
N GLY A 62 8.62 -8.43 7.99
CA GLY A 62 8.70 -9.84 8.35
C GLY A 62 7.30 -10.45 8.56
N ASN A 63 7.17 -11.24 9.63
CA ASN A 63 5.93 -11.97 9.95
C ASN A 63 4.77 -11.07 10.41
N VAL A 64 5.01 -9.77 10.62
CA VAL A 64 3.94 -8.82 10.97
C VAL A 64 3.06 -8.55 9.76
N ALA A 65 3.63 -8.51 8.55
CA ALA A 65 2.87 -8.33 7.32
C ALA A 65 2.23 -9.65 6.88
N THR A 66 0.91 -9.74 6.96
CA THR A 66 0.19 -11.00 6.69
C THR A 66 -0.79 -10.91 5.53
N GLN A 67 -1.25 -9.71 5.21
CA GLN A 67 -2.26 -9.47 4.19
C GLN A 67 -1.87 -8.29 3.32
N PHE A 68 -2.29 -8.32 2.07
CA PHE A 68 -2.16 -7.17 1.17
C PHE A 68 -3.40 -7.02 0.31
N ARG A 69 -3.59 -5.81 -0.22
CA ARG A 69 -4.52 -5.54 -1.31
C ARG A 69 -3.92 -4.49 -2.21
N TYR A 70 -4.39 -4.42 -3.46
CA TYR A 70 -3.74 -3.59 -4.45
C TYR A 70 -4.67 -3.07 -5.54
N GLU A 71 -4.21 -2.05 -6.25
CA GLU A 71 -4.83 -1.50 -7.44
C GLU A 71 -3.75 -1.28 -8.51
N PHE A 72 -3.97 -1.82 -9.71
CA PHE A 72 -3.10 -1.54 -10.84
C PHE A 72 -3.43 -0.17 -11.41
N THR A 73 -2.41 0.67 -11.55
CA THR A 73 -2.56 2.01 -12.09
C THR A 73 -1.23 2.57 -12.54
N SER A 74 -1.24 3.23 -13.70
CA SER A 74 -0.09 4.02 -14.16
C SER A 74 0.03 5.35 -13.40
N ASN A 75 -1.04 5.81 -12.75
CA ASN A 75 -1.06 7.04 -11.95
C ASN A 75 -0.72 6.76 -10.47
N TYR A 76 0.19 5.82 -10.23
CA TYR A 76 0.51 5.29 -8.91
C TYR A 76 0.96 6.37 -7.91
N ARG A 77 1.57 7.47 -8.39
CA ARG A 77 2.06 8.53 -7.51
C ARG A 77 0.93 9.33 -6.87
N SER A 78 0.03 9.88 -7.67
CA SER A 78 -1.14 10.62 -7.15
C SER A 78 -2.05 9.69 -6.37
N ARG A 79 -2.23 8.45 -6.84
CA ARG A 79 -3.05 7.45 -6.14
C ARG A 79 -2.47 7.09 -4.77
N TRP A 80 -1.15 7.00 -4.65
CA TRP A 80 -0.50 6.75 -3.37
C TRP A 80 -0.72 7.91 -2.41
N ASP A 81 -0.60 9.15 -2.88
CA ASP A 81 -0.86 10.34 -2.05
C ASP A 81 -2.29 10.35 -1.51
N GLU A 82 -3.29 10.03 -2.35
CA GLU A 82 -4.67 9.88 -1.90
C GLU A 82 -4.84 8.82 -0.79
N LEU A 83 -4.17 7.67 -0.92
CA LEU A 83 -4.23 6.60 0.09
C LEU A 83 -3.52 6.99 1.39
N LEU A 84 -2.43 7.74 1.33
CA LEU A 84 -1.77 8.29 2.52
C LEU A 84 -2.68 9.30 3.22
N MET A 85 -3.29 10.22 2.47
CA MET A 85 -4.24 11.20 3.01
C MET A 85 -5.45 10.51 3.65
N LEU A 86 -5.97 9.46 3.03
CA LEU A 86 -7.04 8.63 3.57
C LEU A 86 -6.62 7.93 4.87
N HIS A 87 -5.42 7.36 4.93
CA HIS A 87 -4.93 6.71 6.13
C HIS A 87 -4.81 7.72 7.29
N ILE A 88 -4.28 8.92 7.04
CA ILE A 88 -4.25 10.00 8.04
C ILE A 88 -5.67 10.40 8.47
N TYR A 89 -6.62 10.47 7.53
CA TYR A 89 -8.01 10.80 7.85
C TYR A 89 -8.66 9.74 8.77
N ASP A 90 -8.41 8.45 8.51
CA ASP A 90 -9.01 7.35 9.27
C ASP A 90 -8.32 7.11 10.63
N TYR A 91 -7.00 7.27 10.71
CA TYR A 91 -6.18 6.84 11.85
C TYR A 91 -5.38 7.96 12.52
N GLY A 92 -5.38 9.17 11.97
CA GLY A 92 -4.71 10.36 12.52
C GLY A 92 -3.22 10.49 12.15
N GLU A 93 -2.52 9.37 11.94
CA GLU A 93 -1.11 9.35 11.55
C GLU A 93 -0.83 8.24 10.52
N LEU A 94 0.31 8.33 9.83
CA LEU A 94 0.80 7.27 8.94
C LEU A 94 1.52 6.16 9.73
N PRO A 95 1.69 4.96 9.13
CA PRO A 95 2.52 3.93 9.73
C PRO A 95 3.93 4.42 10.05
N GLU A 96 4.56 3.84 11.07
CA GLU A 96 5.79 4.35 11.68
C GLU A 96 6.91 4.65 10.69
N HIS A 97 7.21 3.72 9.77
CA HIS A 97 8.26 3.87 8.77
C HIS A 97 7.92 4.91 7.69
N GLN A 98 6.66 5.33 7.60
CA GLN A 98 6.15 6.28 6.60
C GLN A 98 5.75 7.62 7.21
N ARG A 99 5.94 7.84 8.52
CA ARG A 99 5.54 9.09 9.19
C ARG A 99 6.07 10.35 8.52
N ASN A 100 7.28 10.30 7.95
CA ASN A 100 7.89 11.45 7.26
C ASN A 100 7.10 11.89 6.02
N GLU A 101 6.35 10.99 5.37
CA GLU A 101 5.53 11.31 4.19
C GLU A 101 4.34 12.22 4.53
N SER A 102 3.92 12.26 5.80
CA SER A 102 2.80 13.10 6.25
C SER A 102 3.05 14.59 6.02
N SER A 103 4.31 15.03 6.03
CA SER A 103 4.70 16.42 5.78
C SER A 103 4.51 16.86 4.33
N ARG A 104 4.44 15.89 3.41
CA ARG A 104 4.37 16.11 1.96
C ARG A 104 2.94 16.08 1.42
N VAL A 105 2.06 15.26 2.01
CA VAL A 105 0.70 15.06 1.52
C VAL A 105 -0.29 16.07 2.11
N GLY A 106 -1.39 16.33 1.39
CA GLY A 106 -2.48 17.19 1.88
C GLY A 106 -3.29 16.54 3.00
N ARG A 107 -4.44 17.14 3.36
CA ARG A 107 -5.41 16.55 4.29
C ARG A 107 -6.78 16.44 3.63
N LEU A 108 -7.45 15.31 3.83
CA LEU A 108 -8.87 15.20 3.51
C LEU A 108 -9.66 15.89 4.62
N HIS A 109 -10.58 16.77 4.23
CA HIS A 109 -11.57 17.32 5.16
C HIS A 109 -12.86 16.54 5.04
N PRO A 110 -13.58 16.28 6.16
CA PRO A 110 -14.94 15.80 6.08
C PRO A 110 -15.78 16.85 5.33
N ILE A 111 -16.53 16.39 4.33
CA ILE A 111 -17.57 17.15 3.64
C ILE A 111 -18.81 17.29 4.51
#